data_AF-A0A2Z6AIJ9-F1
#
_entry.id   AF-A0A2Z6AIJ9-F1
#
_cell.length_a   1.000
_cell.length_b   1.000
_cell.length_c   1.000
_cell.angle_alpha   90.00
_cell.angle_beta   90.00
_cell.angle_gamma   90.00
#
_symmetry.space_group_name_H-M   'P 1'
#
loop_
_entity.id
_entity.type
_entity.pdbx_description
1 polymer ?
#
loop_
_entity_poly.entity_id
_entity_poly.type
_entity_poly.pdbx_seq_one_letter_code
_entity_poly.pdbx_strand_id
1 'polypeptide(L)' 'MQIEAVRAAVADELEARGIGLPAWRQDIREGRRDDHPFMVGALIWARVAALAPAE' A
#
# COMPACT_ATOMS: atom_id res chain seq x y z
N MET A 1 7.81 0.04 -10.95
CA MET A 1 6.89 0.36 -9.84
C MET A 1 7.69 0.55 -8.57
N GLN A 2 7.55 1.69 -7.89
CA GLN A 2 8.28 1.99 -6.66
C GLN A 2 7.42 1.59 -5.46
N ILE A 3 7.97 0.85 -4.50
CA ILE A 3 7.23 0.32 -3.34
C ILE A 3 6.64 1.45 -2.48
N GLU A 4 7.30 2.60 -2.48
CA GLU A 4 6.91 3.85 -1.84
C GLU A 4 5.56 4.36 -2.37
N ALA A 5 5.31 4.23 -3.69
CA ALA A 5 4.04 4.61 -4.29
C ALA A 5 2.90 3.68 -3.84
N VAL A 6 3.18 2.39 -3.67
CA VAL A 6 2.22 1.42 -3.14
C VAL A 6 1.90 1.74 -1.67
N ARG A 7 2.92 2.00 -0.85
CA ARG A 7 2.75 2.38 0.57
C ARG A 7 1.93 3.66 0.72
N ALA A 8 2.24 4.69 -0.07
CA ALA A 8 1.49 5.95 -0.06
C ALA A 8 0.02 5.71 -0.44
N ALA A 9 -0.24 5.00 -1.54
CA ALA A 9 -1.59 4.69 -1.98
C ALA A 9 -2.41 3.92 -0.92
N VAL A 10 -1.79 2.94 -0.24
CA VAL A 10 -2.45 2.20 0.84
C VAL A 10 -2.72 3.12 2.05
N ALA A 11 -1.75 3.91 2.48
CA ALA A 11 -1.92 4.81 3.62
C ALA A 11 -3.03 5.85 3.37
N ASP A 12 -3.06 6.42 2.16
CA ASP A 12 -4.03 7.45 1.78
C ASP A 12 -5.45 6.87 1.67
N GLU A 13 -5.61 5.68 1.11
CA GLU A 13 -6.91 5.00 1.03
C GLU A 13 -7.44 4.64 2.44
N LEU A 14 -6.57 4.17 3.33
CA LEU A 14 -6.95 3.85 4.71
C LEU A 14 -7.28 5.11 5.51
N GLU A 15 -6.59 6.23 5.25
CA GLU A 15 -6.92 7.54 5.81
C GLU A 15 -8.31 8.01 5.36
N ALA A 16 -8.58 7.97 4.05
CA ALA A 16 -9.86 8.37 3.48
C ALA A 16 -11.05 7.57 4.03
N ARG A 17 -10.83 6.29 4.38
CA ARG A 17 -11.83 5.40 4.97
C ARG A 17 -11.91 5.45 6.50
N GLY A 18 -11.05 6.24 7.16
CA GLY A 18 -10.98 6.29 8.62
C GLY A 18 -10.49 4.98 9.25
N ILE A 19 -9.74 4.15 8.51
CA ILE A 19 -9.22 2.87 8.97
C ILE A 19 -7.81 3.07 9.54
N GLY A 20 -7.58 2.50 10.73
CA GLY A 20 -6.31 2.59 11.45
C GLY A 20 -6.09 3.95 12.13
N LEU A 21 -5.20 3.96 13.13
CA LEU A 21 -4.78 5.20 13.79
C LEU A 21 -3.73 5.92 12.93
N PRO A 22 -3.55 7.26 13.09
CA PRO A 22 -2.56 8.02 12.33
C PRO A 22 -1.14 7.42 12.40
N ALA A 23 -0.69 6.99 13.58
CA ALA A 23 0.61 6.35 13.76
C ALA A 23 0.74 5.03 12.97
N TRP A 24 -0.34 4.27 12.86
CA TRP A 24 -0.34 3.01 12.11
C TRP A 24 -0.28 3.24 10.60
N ARG A 25 -0.91 4.31 10.08
CA ARG A 25 -0.74 4.74 8.68
C ARG A 25 0.67 5.25 8.40
N GLN A 26 1.29 5.92 9.37
CA GLN A 26 2.69 6.32 9.26
C GLN A 26 3.64 5.11 9.22
N ASP A 27 3.39 4.07 10.03
CA ASP A 27 4.14 2.81 9.95
C ASP A 27 4.08 2.17 8.56
N ILE A 28 2.94 2.27 7.86
CA ILE A 28 2.81 1.82 6.46
C ILE A 28 3.70 2.64 5.54
N ARG A 29 3.65 3.98 5.63
CA ARG A 29 4.48 4.87 4.80
C ARG A 29 5.98 4.59 5.00
N GLU A 30 6.37 4.23 6.22
CA GLU A 30 7.75 3.92 6.60
C GLU A 30 8.14 2.45 6.34
N GLY A 31 7.23 1.63 5.80
CA GLY A 31 7.50 0.24 5.43
C GLY A 31 7.57 -0.75 6.59
N ARG A 32 7.19 -0.35 7.80
CA ARG A 32 7.15 -1.23 8.99
C ARG A 32 6.00 -2.24 8.96
N ARG A 33 5.11 -2.15 7.97
CA ARG A 33 3.88 -2.95 7.86
C ARG A 33 3.72 -3.60 6.50
N ASP A 34 4.81 -3.75 5.74
CA ASP A 34 4.77 -4.39 4.42
C ASP A 34 4.25 -5.85 4.48
N ASP A 35 4.32 -6.48 5.65
CA ASP A 35 3.84 -7.84 5.95
C ASP A 35 2.35 -7.90 6.35
N HIS A 36 1.69 -6.76 6.55
CA HIS A 36 0.29 -6.73 7.00
C HIS A 36 -0.70 -6.98 5.85
N PRO A 37 -1.92 -7.46 6.14
CA PRO A 37 -2.88 -7.90 5.12
C PRO A 37 -3.17 -6.87 4.02
N PHE A 38 -3.34 -5.59 4.38
CA PHE A 38 -3.58 -4.52 3.42
C PHE A 38 -2.39 -4.31 2.47
N MET A 39 -1.17 -4.36 3.00
CA MET A 39 0.05 -4.22 2.20
C MET A 39 0.31 -5.45 1.33
N VAL A 40 0.13 -6.66 1.87
CA VAL A 40 0.31 -7.91 1.10
C VAL A 40 -0.62 -7.92 -0.12
N GLY A 41 -1.90 -7.59 0.06
CA GLY A 41 -2.85 -7.49 -1.04
C GLY A 41 -2.44 -6.44 -2.08
N ALA A 42 -2.05 -5.25 -1.62
CA ALA A 42 -1.58 -4.18 -2.50
C ALA A 42 -0.33 -4.60 -3.29
N LEU A 43 0.66 -5.22 -2.66
CA LEU A 43 1.89 -5.69 -3.32
C LEU A 43 1.61 -6.78 -4.35
N ILE A 44 0.68 -7.71 -4.07
CA ILE A 44 0.24 -8.72 -5.05
C ILE A 44 -0.39 -8.04 -6.26
N TRP A 45 -1.33 -7.13 -6.03
CA TRP A 45 -1.99 -6.38 -7.11
C TRP A 45 -0.98 -5.60 -7.95
N ALA A 46 -0.04 -4.95 -7.29
CA ALA A 46 0.97 -4.14 -7.93
C ALA A 46 1.91 -5.00 -8.82
N ARG A 47 2.19 -6.25 -8.42
CA ARG A 47 2.86 -7.24 -9.30
C ARG A 47 2.01 -7.65 -10.49
N VAL A 48 0.71 -7.87 -10.30
CA VAL A 48 -0.22 -8.20 -11.40
C VAL A 48 -0.29 -7.06 -12.42
N ALA A 49 -0.42 -5.81 -11.96
CA ALA A 49 -0.44 -4.63 -12.81
C ALA A 49 0.86 -4.44 -13.61
N ALA A 50 2.01 -4.82 -13.04
CA ALA A 50 3.29 -4.77 -13.74
C ALA A 50 3.44 -5.85 -14.85
N LEU A 51 2.61 -6.90 -14.84
CA LEU A 51 2.56 -7.93 -15.87
C LEU A 51 1.56 -7.59 -16.99
N ALA A 52 0.64 -6.66 -16.75
CA ALA A 52 -0.30 -6.21 -17.77
C ALA A 52 0.46 -5.38 -18.83
N PRO A 53 0.23 -5.63 -20.14
CA PRO A 53 0.81 -4.81 -21.18
C PRO A 53 0.32 -3.37 -21.04
N ALA A 54 1.21 -2.40 -21.28
CA ALA A 54 0.81 -1.00 -21.39
C ALA A 54 -0.07 -0.87 -22.64
N GLU A 55 -1.35 -0.56 -22.43
CA GLU A 55 -2.27 -0.13 -23.50
C GLU A 55 -1.89 1.25 -24.05
#